data_AF-A0A496S9Z8-F1
#
_entry.id   AF-A0A496S9Z8-F1
#
_cell.length_a   1.000
_cell.length_b   1.000
_cell.length_c   1.000
_cell.angle_alpha   90.00
_cell.angle_beta   90.00
_cell.angle_gamma   90.00
#
_symmetry.space_group_name_H-M   'P 1'
#
loop_
_entity.id
_entity.type
_entity.pdbx_description
1 polymer ?
#
loop_
_entity_poly.entity_id
_entity_poly.type
_entity_poly.pdbx_seq_one_letter_code
_entity_poly.pdbx_strand_id
1 'polypeptide(L)'
;IEKNLNFGSLLLLFWLVLFGLSSCAHQKPVCPTCFDLVGGSLSQASDAQIATLLDEARGKGEIDSCWKPLIKKCLDERRNIPHDHITHAVKVFNKRRDEEYFHKAVLRYFQEIIRRDDLKYREVDREFLKAYCHYTITRATKPDDPELLQAKDLCRRLDPYLYKHIFIVE
;
A
#
# COMPACT_ATOMS: atom_id res chain seq x y z
N ILE A 1 -62.28 -47.47 16.50
CA ILE A 1 -61.25 -46.41 16.60
C ILE A 1 -60.39 -46.56 15.35
N GLU A 2 -60.77 -45.92 14.26
CA GLU A 2 -60.00 -45.95 13.00
C GLU A 2 -59.55 -44.53 12.70
N LYS A 3 -58.28 -44.25 12.97
CA LYS A 3 -57.62 -43.02 12.54
C LYS A 3 -57.03 -43.29 11.15
N ASN A 4 -57.77 -42.90 10.12
CA ASN A 4 -57.26 -42.79 8.76
C ASN A 4 -56.21 -41.66 8.73
N LEU A 5 -54.93 -42.02 8.87
CA LEU A 5 -53.84 -41.11 8.56
C LEU A 5 -53.74 -40.97 7.04
N ASN A 6 -54.14 -39.81 6.54
CA ASN A 6 -54.04 -39.42 5.14
C ASN A 6 -52.58 -39.47 4.67
N PHE A 7 -52.27 -40.45 3.82
CA PHE A 7 -50.97 -40.63 3.16
C PHE A 7 -50.54 -39.40 2.33
N GLY A 8 -51.50 -38.56 1.93
CA GLY A 8 -51.24 -37.31 1.21
C GLY A 8 -50.58 -36.19 2.02
N SER A 9 -50.76 -36.15 3.36
CA SER A 9 -50.20 -35.07 4.19
C SER A 9 -48.71 -35.29 4.53
N LEU A 10 -48.21 -36.52 4.48
CA LEU A 10 -46.80 -36.82 4.75
C LEU A 10 -45.89 -36.49 3.55
N LEU A 11 -46.42 -36.58 2.32
CA LEU A 11 -45.67 -36.24 1.10
C LEU A 11 -45.49 -34.73 0.88
N LEU A 12 -46.44 -33.90 1.33
CA LEU A 12 -46.35 -32.43 1.25
C LEU A 12 -45.33 -31.84 2.23
N LEU A 13 -45.19 -32.43 3.42
CA LEU A 13 -44.19 -31.99 4.41
C LEU A 13 -42.76 -32.34 3.98
N PHE A 14 -42.57 -33.42 3.22
CA PHE A 14 -41.24 -33.81 2.74
C PHE A 14 -40.71 -32.90 1.61
N TRP A 15 -41.60 -32.33 0.79
CA TRP A 15 -41.22 -31.39 -0.27
C TRP A 15 -40.90 -29.98 0.24
N LEU A 16 -41.49 -29.54 1.36
CA LEU A 16 -41.23 -28.21 1.92
C LEU A 16 -39.89 -28.11 2.67
N VAL A 17 -39.33 -29.21 3.15
CA VAL A 17 -38.02 -29.21 3.85
C VAL A 17 -36.83 -29.21 2.87
N LEU A 18 -37.01 -29.68 1.63
CA LEU A 18 -35.94 -29.75 0.63
C LEU A 18 -35.68 -28.43 -0.12
N PHE A 19 -36.58 -27.46 -0.07
CA PHE A 19 -36.39 -26.14 -0.71
C PHE A 19 -35.94 -25.02 0.24
N GLY A 20 -35.82 -25.30 1.54
CA GLY A 20 -35.43 -24.30 2.56
C GLY A 20 -33.92 -24.12 2.77
N LEU A 21 -33.06 -24.91 2.12
CA LEU A 21 -31.63 -24.97 2.41
C LEU A 21 -30.77 -24.86 1.14
N SER A 22 -30.99 -23.86 0.29
CA SER A 22 -30.04 -23.53 -0.79
C SER A 22 -30.29 -22.14 -1.35
N SER A 23 -29.94 -21.10 -0.59
CA SER A 23 -29.62 -19.79 -1.15
C SER A 23 -28.71 -19.00 -0.21
N CYS A 24 -27.55 -19.58 0.11
CA CYS A 24 -26.37 -18.72 0.14
C CYS A 24 -26.01 -18.50 -1.33
N ALA A 25 -26.60 -17.48 -1.95
CA ALA A 25 -26.04 -16.91 -3.16
C ALA A 25 -24.65 -16.40 -2.76
N HIS A 26 -23.64 -17.24 -2.94
CA HIS A 26 -22.24 -16.89 -2.78
C HIS A 26 -21.94 -15.92 -3.92
N GLN A 27 -22.35 -14.66 -3.76
CA GLN A 27 -21.84 -13.56 -4.57
C GLN A 27 -20.33 -13.66 -4.43
N LYS A 28 -19.65 -14.09 -5.49
CA LYS A 28 -18.18 -13.99 -5.54
C LYS A 28 -17.86 -12.55 -5.12
N PRO A 29 -17.00 -12.33 -4.12
CA PRO A 29 -16.63 -10.98 -3.74
C PRO A 29 -16.15 -10.27 -5.00
N VAL A 30 -16.87 -9.23 -5.41
CA VAL A 30 -16.50 -8.43 -6.58
C VAL A 30 -15.13 -7.85 -6.26
N CYS A 31 -14.10 -8.31 -6.98
CA CYS A 31 -12.76 -7.77 -6.80
C CYS A 31 -12.78 -6.33 -7.30
N PRO A 32 -12.44 -5.36 -6.44
CA PRO A 32 -12.50 -3.96 -6.84
C PRO A 32 -11.49 -3.71 -7.95
N THR A 33 -11.88 -2.90 -8.93
CA THR A 33 -10.98 -2.45 -9.99
C THR A 33 -10.10 -1.31 -9.47
N CYS A 34 -9.07 -0.97 -10.23
CA CYS A 34 -8.26 0.20 -9.92
C CYS A 34 -9.10 1.48 -9.85
N PHE A 35 -10.04 1.67 -10.77
CA PHE A 35 -10.91 2.85 -10.77
C PHE A 35 -11.81 2.90 -9.53
N ASP A 36 -12.32 1.75 -9.07
CA ASP A 36 -13.10 1.67 -7.83
C ASP A 36 -12.26 2.11 -6.62
N LEU A 37 -11.01 1.65 -6.53
CA LEU A 37 -10.14 2.00 -5.40
C LEU A 37 -9.58 3.43 -5.49
N VAL A 38 -9.34 3.94 -6.69
CA VAL A 38 -8.92 5.34 -6.89
C VAL A 38 -10.03 6.28 -6.47
N GLY A 39 -11.28 6.01 -6.87
CA GLY A 39 -12.45 6.83 -6.49
C GLY A 39 -13.00 6.56 -5.08
N GLY A 40 -12.76 5.37 -4.52
CA GLY A 40 -13.37 4.89 -3.27
C GLY A 40 -12.42 4.86 -2.06
N SER A 41 -12.63 3.93 -1.14
CA SER A 41 -11.75 3.70 0.02
C SER A 41 -10.90 2.46 -0.20
N LEU A 42 -9.59 2.50 0.13
CA LEU A 42 -8.76 1.31 0.01
C LEU A 42 -9.16 0.21 1.01
N SER A 43 -9.95 0.52 2.05
CA SER A 43 -10.45 -0.47 3.02
C SER A 43 -11.24 -1.62 2.39
N GLN A 44 -11.75 -1.42 1.18
CA GLN A 44 -12.49 -2.42 0.40
C GLN A 44 -11.59 -3.49 -0.25
N ALA A 45 -10.26 -3.33 -0.19
CA ALA A 45 -9.30 -4.26 -0.74
C ALA A 45 -8.22 -4.63 0.28
N SER A 46 -7.78 -5.89 0.26
CA SER A 46 -6.58 -6.33 0.97
C SER A 46 -5.32 -5.76 0.32
N ASP A 47 -4.21 -5.70 1.08
CA ASP A 47 -2.92 -5.25 0.55
C ASP A 47 -2.43 -6.12 -0.63
N ALA A 48 -2.73 -7.42 -0.61
CA ALA A 48 -2.40 -8.32 -1.72
C ALA A 48 -3.17 -7.98 -2.99
N GLN A 49 -4.47 -7.66 -2.88
CA GLN A 49 -5.27 -7.23 -4.03
C GLN A 49 -4.79 -5.90 -4.59
N ILE A 50 -4.44 -4.95 -3.71
CA ILE A 50 -3.88 -3.66 -4.12
C ILE A 50 -2.55 -3.86 -4.87
N ALA A 51 -1.67 -4.75 -4.38
CA ALA A 51 -0.43 -5.08 -5.06
C ALA A 51 -0.69 -5.64 -6.47
N THR A 52 -1.62 -6.59 -6.61
CA THR A 52 -2.01 -7.13 -7.93
C THR A 52 -2.49 -6.03 -8.87
N LEU A 53 -3.33 -5.10 -8.39
CA LEU A 53 -3.81 -3.99 -9.21
C LEU A 53 -2.69 -3.04 -9.63
N LEU A 54 -1.72 -2.79 -8.75
CA LEU A 54 -0.54 -1.99 -9.09
C LEU A 54 0.33 -2.69 -10.14
N ASP A 55 0.51 -4.01 -10.05
CA ASP A 55 1.23 -4.79 -11.06
C ASP A 55 0.53 -4.79 -12.41
N GLU A 56 -0.78 -5.01 -12.42
CA GLU A 56 -1.58 -4.95 -13.65
C GLU A 56 -1.51 -3.58 -14.32
N ALA A 57 -1.66 -2.50 -13.53
CA ALA A 57 -1.58 -1.14 -14.04
C ALA A 57 -0.22 -0.83 -14.67
N ARG A 58 0.87 -1.30 -14.05
CA ARG A 58 2.23 -1.19 -14.61
C ARG A 58 2.36 -1.99 -15.90
N GLY A 59 1.88 -3.23 -15.92
CA GLY A 59 1.94 -4.11 -17.08
C GLY A 59 1.18 -3.56 -18.29
N LYS A 60 0.05 -2.87 -18.04
CA LYS A 60 -0.77 -2.22 -19.08
C LYS A 60 -0.28 -0.82 -19.46
N GLY A 61 0.74 -0.29 -18.79
CA GLY A 61 1.24 1.08 -19.02
C GLY A 61 0.30 2.18 -18.50
N GLU A 62 -0.66 1.84 -17.65
CA GLU A 62 -1.65 2.75 -17.05
C GLU A 62 -1.07 3.53 -15.86
N ILE A 63 0.12 4.12 -16.07
CA ILE A 63 0.89 4.77 -15.01
C ILE A 63 0.14 5.98 -14.46
N ASP A 64 -0.37 6.85 -15.32
CA ASP A 64 -0.98 8.12 -14.89
C ASP A 64 -2.46 7.98 -14.52
N SER A 65 -3.19 7.07 -15.18
CA SER A 65 -4.63 6.89 -14.99
C SER A 65 -4.97 6.01 -13.78
N CYS A 66 -4.10 5.07 -13.42
CA CYS A 66 -4.39 4.08 -12.39
C CYS A 66 -3.23 3.92 -11.39
N TRP A 67 -2.03 3.56 -11.85
CA TRP A 67 -0.96 3.18 -10.94
C TRP A 67 -0.57 4.32 -9.98
N LYS A 68 -0.32 5.51 -10.53
CA LYS A 68 0.07 6.71 -9.80
C LYS A 68 -0.99 7.13 -8.76
N PRO A 69 -2.27 7.33 -9.11
CA PRO A 69 -3.27 7.70 -8.11
C PRO A 69 -3.45 6.60 -7.05
N LEU A 70 -3.37 5.32 -7.41
CA LEU A 70 -3.49 4.23 -6.44
C LEU A 70 -2.31 4.19 -5.45
N ILE A 71 -1.06 4.27 -5.92
CA ILE A 71 0.11 4.25 -5.03
C ILE A 71 0.16 5.49 -4.12
N LYS A 72 -0.32 6.66 -4.58
CA LYS A 72 -0.47 7.86 -3.74
C LYS A 72 -1.37 7.57 -2.54
N LYS A 73 -2.57 7.03 -2.77
CA LYS A 73 -3.48 6.66 -1.69
C LYS A 73 -2.87 5.61 -0.77
N CYS A 74 -2.12 4.67 -1.30
CA CYS A 74 -1.43 3.66 -0.48
C CYS A 74 -0.40 4.30 0.46
N LEU A 75 0.34 5.32 0.00
CA LEU A 75 1.28 6.07 0.82
C LEU A 75 0.55 6.90 1.89
N ASP A 76 -0.56 7.53 1.52
CA ASP A 76 -1.38 8.35 2.43
C ASP A 76 -2.01 7.50 3.54
N GLU A 77 -2.58 6.36 3.19
CA GLU A 77 -3.22 5.41 4.11
C GLU A 77 -2.22 4.41 4.75
N ARG A 78 -0.91 4.58 4.51
CA ARG A 78 0.17 3.75 5.07
C ARG A 78 -0.03 2.24 4.84
N ARG A 79 -0.53 1.86 3.67
CA ARG A 79 -0.77 0.46 3.29
C ARG A 79 0.54 -0.34 3.18
N ASN A 80 0.45 -1.65 3.40
CA ASN A 80 1.61 -2.53 3.25
C ASN A 80 1.80 -2.94 1.79
N ILE A 81 2.50 -2.10 1.03
CA ILE A 81 2.77 -2.34 -0.39
C ILE A 81 4.14 -3.01 -0.56
N PRO A 82 4.29 -3.96 -1.50
CA PRO A 82 5.58 -4.51 -1.88
C PRO A 82 6.65 -3.45 -2.14
N HIS A 83 7.88 -3.76 -1.72
CA HIS A 83 9.01 -2.83 -1.77
C HIS A 83 9.39 -2.42 -3.20
N ASP A 84 9.09 -3.25 -4.20
CA ASP A 84 9.37 -2.92 -5.61
C ASP A 84 8.53 -1.74 -6.11
N HIS A 85 7.26 -1.65 -5.71
CA HIS A 85 6.38 -0.53 -6.01
C HIS A 85 6.82 0.73 -5.29
N ILE A 86 7.31 0.62 -4.04
CA ILE A 86 7.90 1.75 -3.32
C ILE A 86 9.15 2.27 -4.05
N THR A 87 10.03 1.36 -4.47
CA THR A 87 11.21 1.70 -5.28
C THR A 87 10.82 2.36 -6.60
N HIS A 88 9.75 1.88 -7.25
CA HIS A 88 9.23 2.48 -8.46
C HIS A 88 8.63 3.87 -8.21
N ALA A 89 7.93 4.06 -7.10
CA ALA A 89 7.32 5.32 -6.68
C ALA A 89 8.37 6.42 -6.50
N VAL A 90 9.49 6.11 -5.83
CA VAL A 90 10.63 7.03 -5.71
C VAL A 90 11.08 7.53 -7.08
N LYS A 91 11.24 6.62 -8.05
CA LYS A 91 11.68 6.96 -9.42
C LYS A 91 10.64 7.81 -10.17
N VAL A 92 9.36 7.43 -10.10
CA VAL A 92 8.27 8.10 -10.82
C VAL A 92 8.03 9.51 -10.27
N PHE A 93 7.97 9.66 -8.95
CA PHE A 93 7.69 10.96 -8.33
C PHE A 93 8.85 11.94 -8.46
N ASN A 94 10.11 11.45 -8.39
CA ASN A 94 11.28 12.28 -8.67
C ASN A 94 11.24 12.85 -10.10
N LYS A 95 11.03 11.99 -11.12
CA LYS A 95 10.98 12.41 -12.53
C LYS A 95 9.89 13.42 -12.83
N ARG A 96 8.75 13.31 -12.14
CA ARG A 96 7.57 14.15 -12.37
C ARG A 96 7.47 15.35 -11.44
N ARG A 97 8.50 15.62 -10.62
CA ARG A 97 8.53 16.73 -9.65
C ARG A 97 7.31 16.74 -8.72
N ASP A 98 6.87 15.55 -8.32
CA ASP A 98 5.75 15.36 -7.39
C ASP A 98 6.32 15.30 -5.97
N GLU A 99 6.74 16.46 -5.46
CA GLU A 99 7.68 16.56 -4.33
C GLU A 99 7.16 15.92 -3.04
N GLU A 100 5.90 16.17 -2.70
CA GLU A 100 5.26 15.60 -1.50
C GLU A 100 5.27 14.06 -1.54
N TYR A 101 4.89 13.47 -2.67
CA TYR A 101 4.82 12.03 -2.81
C TYR A 101 6.18 11.39 -3.05
N PHE A 102 7.15 12.15 -3.60
CA PHE A 102 8.55 11.76 -3.60
C PHE A 102 9.05 11.61 -2.17
N HIS A 103 8.85 12.62 -1.31
CA HIS A 103 9.23 12.56 0.10
C HIS A 103 8.60 11.34 0.80
N LYS A 104 7.27 11.17 0.70
CA LYS A 104 6.56 10.00 1.27
C LYS A 104 7.13 8.66 0.79
N ALA A 105 7.42 8.53 -0.50
CA ALA A 105 7.98 7.31 -1.06
C ALA A 105 9.41 7.03 -0.56
N VAL A 106 10.26 8.06 -0.45
CA VAL A 106 11.63 7.91 0.08
C VAL A 106 11.62 7.51 1.55
N LEU A 107 10.78 8.14 2.37
CA LEU A 107 10.63 7.73 3.76
C LEU A 107 10.22 6.27 3.87
N ARG A 108 9.20 5.86 3.10
CA ARG A 108 8.70 4.49 3.11
C ARG A 108 9.77 3.50 2.65
N TYR A 109 10.56 3.85 1.63
CA TYR A 109 11.67 3.04 1.13
C TYR A 109 12.66 2.72 2.24
N PHE A 110 13.15 3.75 2.93
CA PHE A 110 14.14 3.60 3.98
C PHE A 110 13.57 2.95 5.26
N GLN A 111 12.31 3.24 5.61
CA GLN A 111 11.64 2.56 6.72
C GLN A 111 11.52 1.06 6.49
N GLU A 112 11.27 0.62 5.26
CA GLU A 112 11.22 -0.81 4.94
C GLU A 112 12.60 -1.47 5.06
N ILE A 113 13.68 -0.78 4.68
CA ILE A 113 15.06 -1.26 4.92
C ILE A 113 15.34 -1.41 6.43
N ILE A 114 14.87 -0.47 7.25
CA ILE A 114 15.06 -0.56 8.71
C ILE A 114 14.23 -1.71 9.32
N ARG A 115 13.01 -1.95 8.81
CA ARG A 115 12.05 -2.87 9.40
C ARG A 115 12.30 -4.33 9.00
N ARG A 116 12.84 -4.57 7.81
CA ARG A 116 12.91 -5.89 7.20
C ARG A 116 14.33 -6.45 7.23
N ASP A 117 14.50 -7.60 7.86
CA ASP A 117 15.80 -8.29 7.95
C ASP A 117 16.34 -8.76 6.60
N ASP A 118 15.46 -8.98 5.61
CA ASP A 118 15.83 -9.41 4.27
C ASP A 118 16.30 -8.25 3.36
N LEU A 119 16.10 -7.00 3.78
CA LEU A 119 16.58 -5.82 3.08
C LEU A 119 17.81 -5.27 3.81
N LYS A 120 18.96 -5.33 3.14
CA LYS A 120 20.20 -4.75 3.67
C LYS A 120 20.36 -3.32 3.19
N TYR A 121 20.83 -2.45 4.08
CA TYR A 121 21.31 -1.12 3.72
C TYR A 121 22.65 -1.26 2.97
N ARG A 122 22.68 -0.83 1.70
CA ARG A 122 23.84 -0.97 0.80
C ARG A 122 24.47 0.40 0.50
N GLU A 123 25.64 0.38 -0.13
CA GLU A 123 26.32 1.61 -0.54
C GLU A 123 25.48 2.49 -1.48
N VAL A 124 24.71 1.88 -2.39
CA VAL A 124 23.78 2.63 -3.25
C VAL A 124 22.67 3.32 -2.45
N ASP A 125 22.21 2.69 -1.37
CA ASP A 125 21.20 3.27 -0.48
C ASP A 125 21.80 4.40 0.35
N ARG A 126 23.09 4.31 0.67
CA ARG A 126 23.85 5.34 1.36
C ARG A 126 24.05 6.59 0.51
N GLU A 127 24.47 6.44 -0.74
CA GLU A 127 24.59 7.56 -1.66
C GLU A 127 23.22 8.21 -1.91
N PHE A 128 22.16 7.39 -2.00
CA PHE A 128 20.81 7.90 -2.13
C PHE A 128 20.35 8.66 -0.88
N LEU A 129 20.58 8.11 0.32
CA LEU A 129 20.23 8.75 1.58
C LEU A 129 20.97 10.09 1.75
N LYS A 130 22.26 10.12 1.41
CA LYS A 130 23.07 11.34 1.40
C LYS A 130 22.48 12.42 0.49
N ALA A 131 22.16 12.07 -0.76
CA ALA A 131 21.55 13.01 -1.71
C ALA A 131 20.21 13.54 -1.21
N TYR A 132 19.38 12.66 -0.63
CA TYR A 132 18.09 13.04 -0.06
C TYR A 132 18.22 13.95 1.17
N CYS A 133 19.16 13.66 2.08
CA CYS A 133 19.44 14.53 3.21
C CYS A 133 19.85 15.93 2.75
N HIS A 134 20.78 16.04 1.79
CA HIS A 134 21.15 17.34 1.22
C HIS A 134 19.97 18.07 0.59
N TYR A 135 19.13 17.37 -0.17
CA TYR A 135 17.90 17.94 -0.73
C TYR A 135 16.99 18.54 0.36
N THR A 136 16.73 17.81 1.44
CA THR A 136 15.89 18.31 2.55
C THR A 136 16.53 19.49 3.29
N ILE A 137 17.85 19.50 3.46
CA ILE A 137 18.58 20.63 4.06
C ILE A 137 18.43 21.89 3.21
N THR A 138 18.64 21.79 1.89
CA THR A 138 18.58 22.93 0.98
C THR A 138 17.18 23.54 0.91
N ARG A 139 16.14 22.73 1.11
CA ARG A 139 14.74 23.18 1.04
C ARG A 139 14.18 23.70 2.36
N ALA A 140 14.68 23.20 3.48
CA ALA A 140 14.17 23.59 4.78
C ALA A 140 14.33 25.09 4.98
N THR A 141 13.22 25.77 5.23
CA THR A 141 13.22 27.22 5.53
C THR A 141 13.54 27.49 7.00
N LYS A 142 13.41 26.48 7.85
CA LYS A 142 13.62 26.54 9.30
C LYS A 142 14.27 25.26 9.81
N PRO A 143 14.97 25.31 10.97
CA PRO A 143 15.60 24.13 11.56
C PRO A 143 14.63 23.02 11.99
N ASP A 144 13.36 23.36 12.23
CA ASP A 144 12.28 22.48 12.70
C ASP A 144 11.35 22.00 11.57
N ASP A 145 11.76 22.17 10.30
CA ASP A 145 11.00 21.68 9.16
C ASP A 145 10.71 20.16 9.29
N PRO A 146 9.44 19.73 9.19
CA PRO A 146 9.07 18.33 9.41
C PRO A 146 9.78 17.35 8.48
N GLU A 147 10.01 17.72 7.22
CA GLU A 147 10.68 16.87 6.23
C GLU A 147 12.16 16.71 6.58
N LEU A 148 12.80 17.80 7.00
CA LEU A 148 14.18 17.78 7.49
C LEU A 148 14.32 16.94 8.76
N LEU A 149 13.41 17.06 9.72
CA LEU A 149 13.44 16.28 10.95
C LEU A 149 13.29 14.78 10.68
N GLN A 150 12.43 14.40 9.74
CA GLN A 150 12.26 13.00 9.32
C GLN A 150 13.51 12.47 8.60
N ALA A 151 14.13 13.26 7.72
CA ALA A 151 15.37 12.88 7.05
C ALA A 151 16.53 12.72 8.05
N LYS A 152 16.63 13.60 9.06
CA LYS A 152 17.58 13.49 10.17
C LYS A 152 17.38 12.18 10.94
N ASP A 153 16.15 11.84 11.32
CA ASP A 153 15.88 10.60 12.05
C ASP A 153 16.24 9.36 11.23
N LEU A 154 15.86 9.31 9.95
CA LEU A 154 16.23 8.21 9.06
C LEU A 154 17.73 8.05 8.94
N CYS A 155 18.45 9.15 8.68
CA CYS A 155 19.91 9.14 8.55
C CYS A 155 20.57 8.65 9.84
N ARG A 156 20.12 9.15 10.99
CA ARG A 156 20.62 8.71 12.31
C ARG A 156 20.44 7.22 12.54
N ARG A 157 19.32 6.63 12.10
CA ARG A 157 19.00 5.22 12.31
C ARG A 157 19.72 4.29 11.34
N LEU A 158 19.84 4.69 10.08
CA LEU A 158 20.45 3.87 9.02
C LEU A 158 21.97 3.98 8.99
N ASP A 159 22.50 5.19 9.15
CA ASP A 159 23.93 5.46 9.04
C ASP A 159 24.34 6.56 10.04
N PRO A 160 24.61 6.19 11.31
CA PRO A 160 25.03 7.13 12.35
C PRO A 160 26.31 7.89 11.98
N TYR A 161 27.18 7.30 11.16
CA TYR A 161 28.40 7.96 10.70
C TYR A 161 28.05 9.07 9.70
N LEU A 162 27.26 8.78 8.67
CA LEU A 162 26.78 9.77 7.70
C LEU A 162 25.99 10.90 8.40
N TYR A 163 25.14 10.55 9.37
CA TYR A 163 24.38 11.52 10.15
C TYR A 163 25.29 12.57 10.80
N LYS A 164 26.36 12.12 11.48
CA LYS A 164 27.34 13.02 12.09
C LYS A 164 27.98 13.95 11.05
N HIS A 165 28.34 13.42 9.89
CA HIS A 165 29.01 14.19 8.83
C HIS A 165 28.11 15.21 8.12
N ILE A 166 26.80 14.97 8.06
CA ILE A 166 25.87 15.85 7.37
C ILE A 166 25.24 16.88 8.32
N PHE A 167 24.91 16.49 9.55
CA PHE A 167 24.03 17.28 10.42
C PHE A 167 24.69 17.80 11.70
N ILE A 168 25.84 17.27 12.09
CA ILE A 168 26.54 17.69 13.32
C ILE A 168 27.81 18.50 13.03
N VAL A 169 28.40 18.38 11.84
CA VAL A 169 29.68 19.05 11.56
C VAL A 169 29.51 20.56 11.67
N GLU A 170 30.14 21.08 12.73
CA GLU A 170 30.40 22.49 13.04
C GLU A 170 31.35 23.13 12.03
#